data_AF-X1II58-F1
#
_entry.id   AF-X1II58-F1
#
_cell.length_a   1.000
_cell.length_b   1.000
_cell.length_c   1.000
_cell.angle_alpha   90.00
_cell.angle_beta   90.00
_cell.angle_gamma   90.00
#
_symmetry.space_group_name_H-M   'P 1'
#
loop_
_entity.id
_entity.type
_entity.pdbx_description
1 polymer ?
#
loop_
_entity_poly.entity_id
_entity_poly.type
_entity_poly.pdbx_seq_one_letter_code
_entity_poly.pdbx_strand_id
1 'polypeptide(L)' 'MVAARHLYPNTSQFAAKKIRKLSKKIKNRVLVATVDNRVVAVLSLHILPLLHQAGDLCRITAIVVSKDYQGG' A
#
# COMPACT_ATOMS: atom_id res chain seq x y z
N MET A 1 2.99 -12.49 19.23
CA MET A 1 2.43 -11.11 19.28
C MET A 1 1.09 -11.11 18.55
N VAL A 2 -0.02 -11.17 19.28
CA VAL A 2 -1.37 -11.25 18.68
C VAL A 2 -1.85 -9.83 18.42
N ALA A 3 -1.83 -9.38 17.17
CA ALA A 3 -2.47 -8.13 16.80
C ALA A 3 -3.98 -8.31 16.99
N ALA A 4 -4.56 -7.64 17.99
CA ALA A 4 -5.99 -7.64 18.22
C ALA A 4 -6.70 -7.19 16.94
N ARG A 5 -7.49 -8.08 16.32
CA ARG A 5 -8.23 -7.84 15.05
C ARG A 5 -9.11 -6.58 15.07
N HIS A 6 -9.42 -6.04 16.24
CA HIS A 6 -10.17 -4.79 16.41
C HIS A 6 -9.36 -3.52 16.07
N LEU A 7 -8.03 -3.53 16.20
CA LEU A 7 -7.17 -2.36 15.95
C LEU A 7 -6.75 -2.22 14.48
N TYR A 8 -6.86 -3.30 13.70
CA TYR A 8 -6.53 -3.35 12.27
C TYR A 8 -7.67 -3.99 11.49
N PRO A 9 -8.76 -3.26 11.24
CA PRO A 9 -9.88 -3.77 10.47
C PRO A 9 -9.42 -4.24 9.09
N ASN A 10 -9.72 -5.50 8.78
CA ASN A 10 -9.30 -6.20 7.57
C ASN A 10 -10.46 -6.39 6.58
N THR A 11 -11.53 -5.60 6.72
CA THR A 11 -12.69 -5.67 5.82
C THR A 11 -12.39 -4.98 4.49
N SER A 12 -12.96 -5.50 3.41
CA SER A 12 -12.87 -4.90 2.07
C SER A 12 -13.39 -3.46 2.06
N GLN A 13 -14.43 -3.16 2.84
CA GLN A 13 -14.99 -1.81 2.97
C GLN A 13 -14.00 -0.82 3.61
N PHE A 14 -13.29 -1.25 4.66
CA PHE A 14 -12.25 -0.42 5.29
C PHE A 14 -11.09 -0.16 4.33
N ALA A 15 -10.61 -1.20 3.64
CA ALA A 15 -9.56 -1.09 2.64
C ALA A 15 -9.96 -0.12 1.52
N ALA A 16 -11.16 -0.26 0.95
CA ALA A 16 -11.66 0.62 -0.10
C ALA A 16 -11.73 2.10 0.36
N LYS A 17 -12.17 2.35 1.59
CA LYS A 17 -12.18 3.70 2.18
C LYS A 17 -10.76 4.27 2.32
N LYS A 18 -9.81 3.46 2.78
CA LYS A 18 -8.40 3.86 2.94
C LYS A 18 -7.72 4.13 1.60
N ILE A 19 -7.88 3.24 0.62
CA ILE A 19 -7.34 3.40 -0.73
C ILE A 19 -7.84 4.73 -1.33
N ARG A 20 -9.15 4.98 -1.34
CA ARG A 20 -9.71 6.26 -1.83
C ARG A 20 -9.11 7.48 -1.14
N LYS A 21 -8.86 7.42 0.18
CA LYS A 21 -8.25 8.52 0.92
C LYS A 21 -6.78 8.72 0.56
N LEU A 22 -6.03 7.63 0.38
CA LEU A 22 -4.60 7.66 0.07
C LEU A 22 -4.35 8.09 -1.38
N SER A 23 -5.13 7.59 -2.34
CA SER A 23 -4.99 7.91 -3.76
C SER A 23 -5.23 9.39 -4.09
N LYS A 24 -5.97 10.12 -3.23
CA LYS A 24 -6.23 11.56 -3.40
C LYS A 24 -5.06 12.46 -3.00
N LYS A 25 -4.03 11.93 -2.31
CA LYS A 25 -2.91 12.74 -1.84
C LYS A 25 -1.77 12.70 -2.86
N ILE A 26 -1.34 13.88 -3.32
CA ILE A 26 -0.29 14.03 -4.36
C ILE A 26 1.03 13.34 -4.00
N LYS A 27 1.36 13.20 -2.71
CA LYS A 27 2.59 12.54 -2.24
C LYS A 27 2.42 11.07 -1.85
N ASN A 28 1.23 10.51 -2.03
CA ASN A 28 0.96 9.10 -1.78
C ASN A 28 0.75 8.39 -3.11
N ARG A 29 1.16 7.13 -3.18
CA ARG A 29 0.82 6.25 -4.29
C ARG A 29 0.24 4.97 -3.75
N VAL A 30 -0.79 4.47 -4.42
CA VAL A 30 -1.28 3.11 -4.31
C VAL A 30 -1.11 2.51 -5.69
N LEU A 31 -0.25 1.50 -5.79
CA LEU A 31 0.07 0.79 -7.03
C LEU A 31 -0.52 -0.62 -6.94
N VAL A 32 -0.93 -1.15 -8.09
CA VAL A 32 -1.45 -2.51 -8.22
C VAL A 32 -0.68 -3.25 -9.31
N ALA A 33 -0.43 -4.53 -9.10
CA ALA A 33 0.01 -5.43 -10.16
C ALA A 33 -1.19 -6.22 -10.66
N THR A 34 -1.28 -6.40 -11.97
CA THR A 34 -2.37 -7.12 -12.63
C THR A 34 -1.85 -8.24 -13.53
N VAL A 35 -2.46 -9.41 -13.46
CA VAL A 35 -2.27 -10.54 -14.37
C VAL A 35 -3.65 -10.95 -14.88
N ASP A 36 -3.83 -11.07 -16.20
CA ASP A 36 -5.13 -11.39 -16.83
C ASP A 36 -6.29 -10.55 -16.29
N ASN A 37 -6.06 -9.23 -16.16
CA ASN A 37 -7.01 -8.26 -15.63
C ASN A 37 -7.44 -8.48 -14.16
N ARG A 38 -6.72 -9.33 -13.41
CA ARG A 38 -6.92 -9.56 -11.98
C ARG A 38 -5.83 -8.87 -11.18
N VAL A 39 -6.20 -8.16 -10.13
CA VAL A 39 -5.23 -7.56 -9.19
C VAL A 39 -4.62 -8.66 -8.33
N VAL A 40 -3.30 -8.84 -8.43
CA VAL A 40 -2.54 -9.89 -7.73
C VAL A 40 -1.60 -9.33 -6.67
N ALA A 41 -1.32 -8.03 -6.69
CA ALA A 41 -0.54 -7.36 -5.64
C ALA A 41 -0.98 -5.92 -5.44
N VAL A 42 -0.71 -5.40 -4.23
CA VAL A 42 -0.91 -4.01 -3.83
C VAL A 42 0.36 -3.48 -3.17
N LEU A 43 0.71 -2.24 -3.49
CA LEU A 43 1.81 -1.49 -2.88
C LEU A 43 1.32 -0.09 -2.49
N SER A 44 1.50 0.29 -1.24
CA SER A 44 1.23 1.64 -0.73
C SER A 44 2.55 2.30 -0.34
N LEU A 45 2.80 3.51 -0.85
CA LEU A 45 4.02 4.27 -0.59
C LEU A 45 3.76 5.78 -0.45
N HIS A 46 4.71 6.45 0.20
CA HIS A 46 4.74 7.89 0.39
C HIS A 46 6.07 8.46 -0.10
N ILE A 47 6.01 9.57 -0.83
CA ILE A 47 7.17 10.35 -1.25
C ILE A 47 7.32 11.54 -0.30
N LEU A 48 8.48 11.68 0.33
CA LEU A 48 8.77 12.66 1.37
C LEU A 48 10.04 13.43 1.01
N PRO A 49 10.07 14.77 1.08
CA PRO A 49 11.30 15.51 0.84
C PRO A 49 12.34 15.16 1.91
N LEU A 50 13.60 15.07 1.51
CA LEU A 50 14.71 14.90 2.43
C LEU A 50 14.97 16.21 3.20
N LEU A 51 15.24 16.10 4.51
CA LEU A 51 15.51 17.27 5.35
C LEU A 51 16.91 17.84 5.13
N HIS A 52 17.90 16.98 4.93
CA HIS A 52 19.33 17.32 4.97
C HIS A 52 19.95 17.57 3.60
N GLN A 53 19.24 17.29 2.50
CA GLN A 53 19.72 17.49 1.14
C GLN A 53 18.55 17.59 0.16
N ALA A 54 18.83 18.07 -1.05
CA ALA A 54 17.84 18.09 -2.12
C ALA A 54 17.44 16.64 -2.52
N GLY A 55 16.15 16.44 -2.77
CA GLY A 55 15.60 15.17 -3.23
C GLY A 55 14.46 14.63 -2.36
N ASP A 56 13.96 13.46 -2.72
CA ASP A 56 12.86 12.78 -2.06
C ASP A 56 13.25 11.36 -1.60
N LEU A 57 12.70 10.95 -0.46
CA LEU A 57 12.68 9.59 0.05
C LEU A 57 11.34 8.92 -0.30
N CYS A 58 11.40 7.68 -0.79
CA CYS A 58 10.24 6.82 -0.89
C CYS A 58 10.13 5.91 0.35
N ARG A 59 8.99 5.96 1.04
CA ARG A 59 8.67 5.05 2.16
C ARG A 59 7.52 4.13 1.77
N ILE A 60 7.82 2.85 1.66
CA ILE A 60 6.81 1.80 1.52
C ILE A 60 6.13 1.58 2.88
N THR A 61 4.80 1.61 2.90
CA THR A 61 4.00 1.39 4.12
C THR A 61 3.26 0.07 4.13
N ALA A 62 3.01 -0.50 2.95
CA ALA A 62 2.45 -1.84 2.82
C ALA A 62 2.81 -2.40 1.44
N ILE A 63 3.21 -3.66 1.42
CA ILE A 63 3.30 -4.48 0.22
C ILE A 63 2.63 -5.82 0.50
N VAL A 64 1.72 -6.23 -0.38
CA VAL A 64 1.02 -7.51 -0.27
C VAL A 64 0.92 -8.10 -1.66
N VAL A 65 1.37 -9.36 -1.80
CA VAL A 65 1.29 -10.14 -3.04
C VAL A 65 0.42 -11.36 -2.76
N SER A 66 -0.49 -11.69 -3.67
CA SER A 66 -1.27 -12.92 -3.59
C SER A 66 -0.34 -14.13 -3.54
N LYS A 67 -0.67 -15.11 -2.70
CA LYS A 67 0.21 -16.25 -2.40
C LYS A 67 0.63 -17.01 -3.67
N ASP A 68 -0.26 -17.14 -4.63
CA ASP A 68 -0.03 -17.87 -5.89
C ASP A 68 0.93 -17.14 -6.85
N TYR A 69 1.31 -15.89 -6.53
CA TYR A 69 2.13 -15.01 -7.36
C TYR A 69 3.41 -14.56 -6.64
N GLN A 70 3.72 -15.15 -5.48
CA GLN A 70 4.98 -14.91 -4.79
C GLN A 70 6.08 -15.80 -5.41
N GLY A 71 7.32 -15.28 -5.45
CA GLY A 71 8.48 -16.11 -5.79
C GLY A 71 8.69 -17.17 -4.71
N GLY A 72 8.92 -18.41 -5.12
CA GLY A 72 9.20 -19.55 -4.24
C GLY A 72 10.52 -19.45 -3.52
#